data_AF-A0AAU3SSY4-F1
#
_entry.id   AF-A0AAU3SSY4-F1
#
_cell.length_a   1.000
_cell.length_b   1.000
_cell.length_c   1.000
_cell.angle_alpha   90.00
_cell.angle_beta   90.00
_cell.angle_gamma   90.00
#
_symmetry.space_group_name_H-M   'P 1'
#
loop_
_entity.id
_entity.type
_entity.pdbx_description
1 polymer ?
#
loop_
_entity_poly.entity_id
_entity_poly.type
_entity_poly.pdbx_seq_one_letter_code
_entity_poly.pdbx_strand_id
1 'polypeptide(L)'
;MSEQTTTGTEPGREPGPEAGSEDGLVPGPTAGPAPQTPESPEAAAAAVSDAPVPEAAPIAPKDRRRLFAALRWTAAVAVFAVVGAGVAYGITQPERTGIPGLSTADDGRWTFPALSQPALPAGAPLAQGPDNKDETHYAQLTGLLLPAPEGAKADDAVKADKDGAVSADAFLEEYAPDAREKLKQSLEWDGLRQITGRGWTMPDGTRTHVYLLRFHASGFVDAFKGCDTNARLNGVSALELDDVWTGVKTTQSAIVPLRFPGSGMAGQSEVSVYQEVKPVLGDEQTKVGCLQSGDVLGMVIQTRKGEVAPVPFHQTVILQSQLLS
;
A
#
# COMPACT_ATOMS: atom_id res chain seq x y z
N MET A 1 43.73 -12.41 36.48
CA MET A 1 43.96 -13.75 37.05
C MET A 1 42.84 -14.03 38.04
N SER A 2 42.59 -15.31 38.32
CA SER A 2 41.33 -15.85 38.81
C SER A 2 40.14 -15.64 37.86
N GLU A 3 39.29 -16.64 37.62
CA GLU A 3 39.55 -18.06 37.27
C GLU A 3 38.26 -18.63 36.67
N GLN A 4 38.35 -19.69 35.87
CA GLN A 4 37.17 -20.32 35.26
C GLN A 4 36.75 -21.55 36.07
N THR A 5 35.45 -21.70 36.33
CA THR A 5 34.86 -22.99 36.73
C THR A 5 33.73 -23.33 35.77
N THR A 6 34.03 -24.17 34.79
CA THR A 6 33.05 -24.77 33.88
C THR A 6 32.46 -26.04 34.52
N THR A 7 31.14 -26.14 34.60
CA THR A 7 30.44 -27.42 34.81
C THR A 7 29.42 -27.60 33.69
N GLY A 8 29.69 -28.54 32.79
CA GLY A 8 28.75 -28.95 31.74
C GLY A 8 27.81 -30.04 32.22
N THR A 9 26.64 -30.13 31.58
CA THR A 9 25.72 -31.26 31.68
C THR A 9 25.29 -31.64 30.26
N GLU A 10 25.34 -32.93 29.95
CA GLU A 10 25.11 -33.47 28.60
C GLU A 10 23.61 -33.57 28.26
N PRO A 11 23.18 -33.32 27.01
CA PRO A 11 21.77 -33.33 26.64
C PRO A 11 21.17 -34.75 26.52
N GLY A 12 19.88 -34.87 26.83
CA GLY A 12 19.14 -36.12 26.75
C GLY A 12 18.81 -36.60 25.34
N ARG A 13 18.63 -37.92 25.23
CA ARG A 13 18.32 -38.76 24.06
C ARG A 13 17.23 -39.73 24.55
N GLU A 14 16.14 -40.11 23.88
CA GLU A 14 15.67 -40.25 22.48
C GLU A 14 14.10 -40.12 22.51
N PRO A 15 13.25 -40.46 21.50
CA PRO A 15 13.46 -40.75 20.08
C PRO A 15 12.53 -39.96 19.11
N GLY A 16 12.55 -40.28 17.82
CA GLY A 16 11.61 -39.79 16.80
C GLY A 16 10.24 -40.50 16.79
N PRO A 17 9.38 -40.21 15.80
CA PRO A 17 9.43 -41.05 14.59
C PRO A 17 9.37 -40.31 13.24
N GLU A 18 9.51 -41.14 12.21
CA GLU A 18 9.75 -40.92 10.78
C GLU A 18 8.77 -39.99 10.02
N ALA A 19 9.25 -39.45 8.89
CA ALA A 19 8.44 -38.71 7.92
C ALA A 19 7.81 -39.66 6.87
N GLY A 20 6.50 -39.56 6.69
CA GLY A 20 5.80 -40.22 5.58
C GLY A 20 6.11 -39.54 4.24
N SER A 21 6.45 -40.32 3.22
CA SER A 21 6.61 -39.86 1.84
C SER A 21 5.42 -40.31 1.01
N GLU A 22 4.68 -39.38 0.41
CA GLU A 22 3.60 -39.66 -0.53
C GLU A 22 3.98 -39.16 -1.93
N ASP A 23 4.11 -40.07 -2.90
CA ASP A 23 4.30 -39.76 -4.32
C ASP A 23 3.76 -40.92 -5.19
N GLY A 24 3.21 -40.59 -6.36
CA GLY A 24 3.07 -41.52 -7.49
C GLY A 24 1.69 -42.10 -7.84
N LEU A 25 1.08 -41.55 -8.91
CA LEU A 25 0.03 -42.14 -9.79
C LEU A 25 -1.36 -42.34 -9.12
N VAL A 26 -2.51 -42.42 -9.81
CA VAL A 26 -2.94 -42.85 -11.16
C VAL A 26 -4.10 -41.90 -11.59
N PRO A 27 -4.22 -41.37 -12.83
CA PRO A 27 -4.56 -42.18 -14.01
C PRO A 27 -4.03 -41.74 -15.40
N GLY A 28 -4.07 -42.67 -16.36
CA GLY A 28 -3.91 -42.41 -17.79
C GLY A 28 -5.08 -43.01 -18.61
N PRO A 29 -5.65 -42.30 -19.59
CA PRO A 29 -6.68 -42.83 -20.49
C PRO A 29 -6.06 -43.48 -21.74
N THR A 30 -6.46 -44.70 -22.06
CA THR A 30 -6.06 -45.39 -23.30
C THR A 30 -7.12 -45.25 -24.39
N ALA A 31 -6.71 -45.08 -25.64
CA ALA A 31 -7.62 -44.93 -26.78
C ALA A 31 -8.39 -46.22 -27.13
N GLY A 32 -9.59 -46.09 -27.71
CA GLY A 32 -10.39 -47.20 -28.20
C GLY A 32 -10.38 -47.34 -29.73
N PRO A 33 -11.01 -48.39 -30.29
CA PRO A 33 -11.32 -48.50 -31.72
C PRO A 33 -12.82 -48.51 -32.03
N ALA A 34 -13.15 -48.29 -33.30
CA ALA A 34 -14.45 -48.53 -33.94
C ALA A 34 -14.21 -49.31 -35.25
N PRO A 35 -15.22 -49.68 -36.07
CA PRO A 35 -16.67 -49.75 -35.85
C PRO A 35 -17.16 -51.23 -35.92
N GLN A 36 -18.45 -51.49 -36.18
CA GLN A 36 -18.98 -52.48 -37.16
C GLN A 36 -20.53 -52.44 -37.20
N THR A 37 -21.14 -52.96 -38.26
CA THR A 37 -22.59 -53.16 -38.45
C THR A 37 -22.79 -54.25 -39.50
N PRO A 38 -23.61 -55.29 -39.25
CA PRO A 38 -24.69 -55.56 -40.20
C PRO A 38 -26.00 -56.18 -39.63
N GLU A 39 -27.07 -55.97 -40.41
CA GLU A 39 -28.18 -56.90 -40.73
C GLU A 39 -29.30 -57.30 -39.74
N SER A 40 -30.37 -57.78 -40.37
CA SER A 40 -31.68 -58.27 -39.89
C SER A 40 -31.83 -59.72 -40.43
N PRO A 41 -32.80 -60.57 -40.00
CA PRO A 41 -34.18 -60.49 -40.52
C PRO A 41 -35.30 -61.05 -39.60
N GLU A 42 -36.57 -60.97 -40.07
CA GLU A 42 -37.74 -61.86 -39.76
C GLU A 42 -38.25 -62.00 -38.29
N ALA A 43 -39.50 -62.36 -37.95
CA ALA A 43 -40.85 -62.38 -38.56
C ALA A 43 -41.88 -62.43 -37.37
N ALA A 44 -43.22 -62.65 -37.43
CA ALA A 44 -44.23 -62.96 -38.45
C ALA A 44 -45.63 -62.49 -37.93
N ALA A 45 -46.57 -61.96 -38.72
CA ALA A 45 -47.67 -62.62 -39.45
C ALA A 45 -49.10 -62.46 -38.84
N ALA A 46 -50.06 -62.07 -39.70
CA ALA A 46 -51.54 -62.16 -39.59
C ALA A 46 -52.25 -61.30 -38.49
N ALA A 47 -53.55 -60.88 -38.61
CA ALA A 47 -54.57 -61.08 -39.65
C ALA A 47 -55.61 -59.91 -39.70
N VAL A 48 -56.29 -59.72 -40.87
CA VAL A 48 -57.63 -59.09 -41.16
C VAL A 48 -58.29 -58.13 -40.12
N SER A 49 -58.89 -56.97 -40.44
CA SER A 49 -59.74 -56.63 -41.60
C SER A 49 -60.22 -55.14 -41.61
N ASP A 50 -60.55 -54.64 -42.81
CA ASP A 50 -61.56 -53.58 -43.13
C ASP A 50 -61.32 -52.09 -42.75
N ALA A 51 -62.22 -51.23 -43.28
CA ALA A 51 -62.33 -49.77 -43.18
C ALA A 51 -61.44 -48.92 -44.14
N PRO A 52 -61.86 -47.69 -44.52
CA PRO A 52 -61.59 -47.15 -45.86
C PRO A 52 -60.42 -46.14 -45.96
N VAL A 53 -60.10 -45.77 -47.21
CA VAL A 53 -59.11 -44.74 -47.58
C VAL A 53 -59.57 -43.33 -47.20
N PRO A 54 -58.69 -42.52 -46.59
CA PRO A 54 -58.72 -41.06 -46.70
C PRO A 54 -57.44 -40.49 -47.34
N GLU A 55 -57.60 -39.35 -48.02
CA GLU A 55 -56.64 -38.28 -48.30
C GLU A 55 -55.12 -38.57 -48.35
N ALA A 56 -54.50 -38.27 -49.49
CA ALA A 56 -53.04 -38.15 -49.59
C ALA A 56 -52.54 -36.93 -48.78
N ALA A 57 -52.02 -37.17 -47.58
CA ALA A 57 -51.54 -36.13 -46.68
C ALA A 57 -50.42 -35.27 -47.33
N PRO A 58 -50.51 -33.93 -47.31
CA PRO A 58 -49.51 -33.07 -47.93
C PRO A 58 -48.14 -33.17 -47.23
N ILE A 59 -47.08 -33.28 -48.02
CA ILE A 59 -45.70 -33.45 -47.54
C ILE A 59 -45.29 -32.23 -46.71
N ALA A 60 -45.18 -32.40 -45.39
CA ALA A 60 -44.79 -31.32 -44.49
C ALA A 60 -43.35 -30.83 -44.81
N PRO A 61 -43.10 -29.50 -44.89
CA PRO A 61 -41.80 -28.96 -45.29
C PRO A 61 -40.70 -29.25 -44.24
N LYS A 62 -39.94 -30.32 -44.51
CA LYS A 62 -39.12 -31.07 -43.55
C LYS A 62 -37.75 -30.44 -43.25
N ASP A 63 -37.69 -29.13 -42.98
CA ASP A 63 -36.50 -28.52 -42.36
C ASP A 63 -36.73 -27.24 -41.55
N ARG A 64 -37.75 -26.43 -41.84
CA ARG A 64 -37.99 -25.15 -41.13
C ARG A 64 -38.07 -25.32 -39.60
N ARG A 65 -38.61 -26.45 -39.11
CA ARG A 65 -38.67 -26.77 -37.67
C ARG A 65 -37.29 -26.94 -37.02
N ARG A 66 -36.29 -27.46 -37.74
CA ARG A 66 -34.90 -27.61 -37.24
C ARG A 66 -34.20 -26.27 -37.15
N LEU A 67 -34.34 -25.42 -38.17
CA LEU A 67 -33.82 -24.04 -38.16
C LEU A 67 -34.42 -23.22 -37.01
N PHE A 68 -35.74 -23.28 -36.80
CA PHE A 68 -36.40 -22.61 -35.67
C PHE A 68 -36.06 -23.20 -34.29
N ALA A 69 -35.59 -24.45 -34.22
CA ALA A 69 -35.05 -25.02 -32.98
C ALA A 69 -33.62 -24.51 -32.72
N ALA A 70 -32.74 -24.54 -33.73
CA ALA A 70 -31.37 -24.03 -33.63
C ALA A 70 -31.34 -22.53 -33.27
N LEU A 71 -32.23 -21.72 -33.88
CA LEU A 71 -32.36 -20.30 -33.55
C LEU A 71 -32.83 -20.05 -32.10
N ARG A 72 -33.73 -20.89 -31.58
CA ARG A 72 -34.17 -20.82 -30.18
C ARG A 72 -33.06 -21.21 -29.20
N TRP A 73 -32.31 -22.27 -29.49
CA TRP A 73 -31.19 -22.70 -28.64
C TRP A 73 -30.04 -21.72 -28.66
N THR A 74 -29.67 -21.15 -29.81
CA THR A 74 -28.66 -20.08 -29.89
C THR A 74 -29.10 -18.81 -29.17
N ALA A 75 -30.37 -18.41 -29.29
CA ALA A 75 -30.91 -17.29 -28.49
C ALA A 75 -30.88 -17.57 -26.99
N ALA A 76 -31.24 -18.79 -26.55
CA ALA A 76 -31.17 -19.18 -25.14
C ALA A 76 -29.72 -19.16 -24.61
N VAL A 77 -28.78 -19.73 -25.35
CA VAL A 77 -27.34 -19.71 -25.00
C VAL A 77 -26.81 -18.27 -24.95
N ALA A 78 -27.20 -17.40 -25.88
CA ALA A 78 -26.81 -15.98 -25.86
C ALA A 78 -27.36 -15.26 -24.63
N VAL A 79 -28.62 -15.49 -24.25
CA VAL A 79 -29.20 -14.93 -23.01
C VAL A 79 -28.48 -15.45 -21.77
N PHE A 80 -28.22 -16.76 -21.67
CA PHE A 80 -27.48 -17.31 -20.53
C PHE A 80 -26.02 -16.81 -20.47
N ALA A 81 -25.36 -16.59 -21.61
CA ALA A 81 -24.02 -16.02 -21.66
C ALA A 81 -24.02 -14.54 -21.21
N VAL A 82 -24.96 -13.73 -21.68
CA VAL A 82 -25.07 -12.30 -21.30
C VAL A 82 -25.46 -12.15 -19.83
N VAL A 83 -26.44 -12.92 -19.33
CA VAL A 83 -26.85 -12.88 -17.92
C VAL A 83 -25.74 -13.44 -17.02
N GLY A 84 -25.11 -14.55 -17.40
CA GLY A 84 -24.01 -15.14 -16.64
C GLY A 84 -22.79 -14.21 -16.55
N ALA A 85 -22.38 -13.59 -17.66
CA ALA A 85 -21.32 -12.60 -17.68
C ALA A 85 -21.67 -11.33 -16.90
N GLY A 86 -22.91 -10.83 -17.02
CA GLY A 86 -23.39 -9.66 -16.28
C GLY A 86 -23.45 -9.89 -14.76
N VAL A 87 -23.92 -11.06 -14.32
CA VAL A 87 -23.92 -11.45 -12.90
C VAL A 87 -22.50 -11.67 -12.39
N ALA A 88 -21.63 -12.33 -13.16
CA ALA A 88 -20.22 -12.50 -12.78
C ALA A 88 -19.52 -11.14 -12.62
N TYR A 89 -19.61 -10.26 -13.63
CA TYR A 89 -19.05 -8.90 -13.59
C TYR A 89 -19.61 -8.08 -12.42
N GLY A 90 -20.93 -8.13 -12.20
CA GLY A 90 -21.59 -7.44 -11.09
C GLY A 90 -21.23 -7.96 -9.68
N ILE A 91 -20.61 -9.14 -9.57
CA ILE A 91 -20.12 -9.72 -8.31
C ILE A 91 -18.59 -9.56 -8.15
N THR A 92 -17.82 -9.58 -9.25
CA THR A 92 -16.34 -9.53 -9.19
C THR A 92 -15.74 -8.14 -9.37
N GLN A 93 -16.50 -7.14 -9.83
CA GLN A 93 -16.03 -5.76 -9.95
C GLN A 93 -16.17 -4.92 -8.66
N PRO A 94 -17.25 -5.04 -7.86
CA PRO A 94 -17.33 -4.29 -6.61
C PRO A 94 -16.25 -4.76 -5.64
N GLU A 95 -15.51 -3.83 -5.06
CA GLU A 95 -14.74 -4.13 -3.86
C GLU A 95 -15.66 -4.66 -2.76
N ARG A 96 -15.14 -5.53 -1.90
CA ARG A 96 -15.90 -6.10 -0.76
C ARG A 96 -16.53 -5.01 0.13
N THR A 97 -15.87 -3.86 0.23
CA THR A 97 -16.29 -2.63 0.91
C THR A 97 -17.60 -2.05 0.35
N GLY A 98 -17.81 -2.13 -0.96
CA GLY A 98 -18.99 -1.62 -1.67
C GLY A 98 -20.18 -2.58 -1.72
N ILE A 99 -20.06 -3.81 -1.22
CA ILE A 99 -21.15 -4.79 -1.20
C ILE A 99 -22.03 -4.56 0.05
N PRO A 100 -23.34 -4.33 -0.09
CA PRO A 100 -24.24 -4.14 1.06
C PRO A 100 -24.18 -5.31 2.06
N GLY A 101 -23.90 -4.99 3.33
CA GLY A 101 -23.74 -6.00 4.40
C GLY A 101 -22.34 -6.63 4.50
N LEU A 102 -21.40 -6.28 3.61
CA LEU A 102 -19.98 -6.65 3.69
C LEU A 102 -19.02 -5.45 3.82
N SER A 103 -19.56 -4.23 3.74
CA SER A 103 -18.89 -2.97 4.05
C SER A 103 -18.18 -3.03 5.41
N THR A 104 -16.86 -2.86 5.42
CA THR A 104 -16.12 -2.54 6.66
C THR A 104 -16.51 -1.16 7.15
N ALA A 105 -16.43 -0.94 8.46
CA ALA A 105 -16.40 0.43 8.97
C ALA A 105 -15.17 1.17 8.43
N ASP A 106 -15.30 2.48 8.26
CA ASP A 106 -14.18 3.38 7.96
C ASP A 106 -13.15 3.29 9.10
N ASP A 107 -11.87 3.08 8.76
CA ASP A 107 -10.77 3.01 9.73
C ASP A 107 -10.10 4.37 9.96
N GLY A 108 -10.60 5.43 9.33
CA GLY A 108 -10.12 6.81 9.46
C GLY A 108 -8.94 7.16 8.54
N ARG A 109 -8.55 6.26 7.64
CA ARG A 109 -7.50 6.51 6.64
C ARG A 109 -7.98 7.44 5.54
N TRP A 110 -7.03 8.12 4.92
CA TRP A 110 -7.26 8.92 3.72
C TRP A 110 -6.92 8.11 2.46
N THR A 111 -7.71 8.26 1.41
CA THR A 111 -7.39 7.69 0.09
C THR A 111 -6.28 8.51 -0.54
N PHE A 112 -5.10 7.94 -0.70
CA PHE A 112 -4.00 8.55 -1.46
C PHE A 112 -3.96 7.98 -2.89
N PRO A 113 -3.61 8.81 -3.90
CA PRO A 113 -3.29 8.32 -5.23
C PRO A 113 -2.21 7.23 -5.21
N ALA A 114 -2.23 6.33 -6.19
CA ALA A 114 -1.25 5.25 -6.30
C ALA A 114 0.18 5.80 -6.36
N LEU A 115 1.01 5.41 -5.38
CA LEU A 115 2.39 5.87 -5.27
C LEU A 115 3.32 5.13 -6.24
N SER A 116 4.27 5.86 -6.81
CA SER A 116 5.33 5.33 -7.66
C SER A 116 6.62 6.08 -7.38
N GLN A 117 7.74 5.39 -7.20
CA GLN A 117 9.04 6.04 -7.08
C GLN A 117 9.40 6.75 -8.41
N PRO A 118 9.99 7.97 -8.35
CA PRO A 118 10.37 8.71 -9.55
C PRO A 118 11.56 8.03 -10.26
N ALA A 119 11.60 8.16 -11.59
CA ALA A 119 12.69 7.61 -12.38
C ALA A 119 14.04 8.26 -12.01
N LEU A 120 15.04 7.42 -11.72
CA LEU A 120 16.40 7.88 -11.39
C LEU A 120 17.17 8.32 -12.65
N PRO A 121 18.18 9.21 -12.50
CA PRO A 121 19.16 9.48 -13.53
C PRO A 121 19.87 8.20 -13.99
N ALA A 122 20.23 8.14 -15.28
CA ALA A 122 20.86 6.95 -15.85
C ALA A 122 22.20 6.61 -15.16
N GLY A 123 22.28 5.42 -14.57
CA GLY A 123 23.45 4.95 -13.82
C GLY A 123 23.53 5.40 -12.36
N ALA A 124 22.54 6.14 -11.85
CA ALA A 124 22.44 6.45 -10.43
C ALA A 124 21.87 5.25 -9.63
N PRO A 125 22.39 4.95 -8.43
CA PRO A 125 21.86 3.89 -7.58
C PRO A 125 20.59 4.33 -6.83
N LEU A 126 19.85 3.34 -6.30
CA LEU A 126 18.76 3.56 -5.34
C LEU A 126 19.30 4.17 -4.03
N ALA A 127 18.44 4.87 -3.28
CA ALA A 127 18.81 5.47 -1.98
C ALA A 127 19.35 4.39 -1.03
N GLN A 128 18.55 3.37 -0.71
CA GLN A 128 18.96 2.24 0.14
C GLN A 128 19.63 1.09 -0.64
N GLY A 129 20.34 1.42 -1.73
CA GLY A 129 21.06 0.45 -2.57
C GLY A 129 22.42 0.04 -2.00
N PRO A 130 22.89 -1.21 -2.23
CA PRO A 130 24.20 -1.68 -1.73
C PRO A 130 25.39 -0.90 -2.31
N ASP A 131 25.21 -0.27 -3.46
CA ASP A 131 26.19 0.58 -4.15
C ASP A 131 26.15 2.05 -3.70
N ASN A 132 25.25 2.42 -2.78
CA ASN A 132 25.01 3.80 -2.30
C ASN A 132 25.22 3.93 -0.79
N LYS A 133 26.48 3.82 -0.34
CA LYS A 133 26.84 3.79 1.09
C LYS A 133 26.53 5.09 1.86
N ASP A 134 26.40 6.19 1.13
CA ASP A 134 26.07 7.51 1.66
C ASP A 134 24.55 7.80 1.58
N GLU A 135 23.74 6.79 1.22
CA GLU A 135 22.28 6.80 1.09
C GLU A 135 21.72 7.98 0.24
N THR A 136 22.53 8.49 -0.69
CA THR A 136 22.23 9.75 -1.40
C THR A 136 21.05 9.58 -2.36
N HIS A 137 20.07 10.46 -2.26
CA HIS A 137 18.87 10.47 -3.09
C HIS A 137 19.16 11.12 -4.45
N TYR A 138 19.42 10.31 -5.47
CA TYR A 138 19.61 10.80 -6.84
C TYR A 138 18.30 11.18 -7.56
N ALA A 139 17.15 10.87 -6.96
CA ALA A 139 15.83 11.27 -7.43
C ALA A 139 15.59 12.78 -7.29
N GLN A 140 14.73 13.31 -8.18
CA GLN A 140 14.16 14.65 -8.03
C GLN A 140 13.28 14.69 -6.78
N LEU A 141 13.63 15.57 -5.84
CA LEU A 141 13.04 15.64 -4.49
C LEU A 141 11.51 15.86 -4.54
N THR A 142 11.04 16.57 -5.55
CA THR A 142 9.62 16.87 -5.82
C THR A 142 8.80 15.65 -6.24
N GLY A 143 9.45 14.63 -6.80
CA GLY A 143 8.86 13.31 -7.10
C GLY A 143 8.89 12.35 -5.90
N LEU A 144 9.56 12.72 -4.80
CA LEU A 144 9.54 12.00 -3.53
C LEU A 144 8.51 12.59 -2.55
N LEU A 145 7.90 13.74 -2.85
CA LEU A 145 6.81 14.32 -2.05
C LEU A 145 5.52 13.51 -2.21
N LEU A 146 4.94 13.09 -1.10
CA LEU A 146 3.64 12.44 -1.04
C LEU A 146 2.55 13.30 -1.73
N PRO A 147 1.76 12.76 -2.68
CA PRO A 147 0.63 13.48 -3.27
C PRO A 147 -0.41 13.80 -2.21
N ALA A 148 -1.19 14.88 -2.42
CA ALA A 148 -2.34 15.15 -1.57
C ALA A 148 -3.40 14.03 -1.75
N PRO A 149 -4.10 13.62 -0.67
CA PRO A 149 -5.14 12.61 -0.73
C PRO A 149 -6.40 13.14 -1.45
N GLU A 150 -7.27 12.22 -1.84
CA GLU A 150 -8.51 12.53 -2.54
C GLU A 150 -9.46 13.41 -1.71
N GLY A 151 -10.06 14.41 -2.35
CA GLY A 151 -10.93 15.39 -1.69
C GLY A 151 -10.20 16.51 -0.93
N ALA A 152 -8.87 16.44 -0.80
CA ALA A 152 -8.07 17.52 -0.22
C ALA A 152 -8.05 18.77 -1.12
N LYS A 153 -7.83 19.93 -0.50
CA LYS A 153 -7.52 21.20 -1.19
C LYS A 153 -6.06 21.53 -0.95
N ALA A 154 -5.37 22.11 -1.94
CA ALA A 154 -4.02 22.65 -1.73
C ALA A 154 -4.02 23.70 -0.62
N ASP A 155 -2.94 23.76 0.17
CA ASP A 155 -2.72 24.79 1.17
C ASP A 155 -1.55 25.68 0.75
N ASP A 156 -1.85 26.93 0.43
CA ASP A 156 -0.88 27.93 -0.05
C ASP A 156 0.10 28.38 1.05
N ALA A 157 -0.13 28.03 2.32
CA ALA A 157 0.75 28.38 3.45
C ALA A 157 2.20 27.88 3.27
N VAL A 158 2.36 26.72 2.61
CA VAL A 158 3.66 26.10 2.30
C VAL A 158 4.49 26.92 1.30
N LYS A 159 3.87 27.84 0.55
CA LYS A 159 4.55 28.79 -0.36
C LYS A 159 5.51 28.14 -1.36
N ALA A 160 5.20 26.92 -1.77
CA ALA A 160 5.93 26.23 -2.83
C ALA A 160 5.72 26.93 -4.19
N ASP A 161 6.77 26.97 -5.01
CA ASP A 161 6.67 27.45 -6.38
C ASP A 161 6.07 26.40 -7.33
N LYS A 162 6.07 26.70 -8.64
CA LYS A 162 5.49 25.83 -9.68
C LYS A 162 6.20 24.49 -9.83
N ASP A 163 7.49 24.44 -9.49
CA ASP A 163 8.31 23.25 -9.53
C ASP A 163 8.30 22.53 -8.16
N GLY A 164 7.61 23.10 -7.16
CA GLY A 164 7.48 22.56 -5.81
C GLY A 164 8.59 22.99 -4.85
N ALA A 165 9.48 23.91 -5.24
CA ALA A 165 10.57 24.36 -4.37
C ALA A 165 10.07 25.38 -3.33
N VAL A 166 10.64 25.32 -2.13
CA VAL A 166 10.30 26.19 -0.99
C VAL A 166 11.55 26.95 -0.56
N SER A 167 11.40 28.23 -0.22
CA SER A 167 12.52 29.01 0.34
C SER A 167 12.75 28.70 1.82
N ALA A 168 14.00 28.79 2.29
CA ALA A 168 14.31 28.60 3.71
C ALA A 168 13.50 29.54 4.62
N ASP A 169 13.32 30.80 4.22
CA ASP A 169 12.52 31.77 4.97
C ASP A 169 11.03 31.39 5.05
N ALA A 170 10.45 30.80 4.00
CA ALA A 170 9.08 30.29 4.00
C ALA A 170 8.93 29.04 4.87
N PHE A 171 9.85 28.08 4.76
CA PHE A 171 9.90 26.90 5.65
C PHE A 171 10.01 27.30 7.13
N LEU A 172 10.78 28.36 7.43
CA LEU A 172 10.94 28.88 8.79
C LEU A 172 9.66 29.54 9.34
N GLU A 173 8.62 29.78 8.52
CA GLU A 173 7.34 30.27 9.01
C GLU A 173 6.57 29.26 9.88
N GLU A 174 6.86 27.96 9.73
CA GLU A 174 6.37 26.89 10.61
C GLU A 174 6.87 27.02 12.05
N TYR A 175 7.94 27.79 12.29
CA TYR A 175 8.57 27.94 13.59
C TYR A 175 8.17 29.25 14.28
N ALA A 176 8.21 29.26 15.61
CA ALA A 176 8.02 30.44 16.42
C ALA A 176 9.02 31.55 16.02
N PRO A 177 8.62 32.83 15.91
CA PRO A 177 9.46 33.89 15.35
C PRO A 177 10.86 34.02 15.97
N ASP A 178 11.00 33.76 17.27
CA ASP A 178 12.26 33.84 18.02
C ASP A 178 13.16 32.61 17.88
N ALA A 179 12.71 31.55 17.21
CA ALA A 179 13.53 30.40 16.81
C ALA A 179 14.13 30.55 15.39
N ARG A 180 13.50 31.36 14.52
CA ARG A 180 13.76 31.39 13.07
C ARG A 180 15.20 31.74 12.72
N GLU A 181 15.75 32.82 13.29
CA GLU A 181 17.13 33.27 13.00
C GLU A 181 18.17 32.19 13.33
N LYS A 182 18.01 31.49 14.47
CA LYS A 182 18.93 30.41 14.87
C LYS A 182 18.81 29.20 13.94
N LEU A 183 17.59 28.83 13.54
CA LEU A 183 17.36 27.73 12.60
C LEU A 183 17.86 28.07 11.19
N LYS A 184 17.72 29.33 10.75
CA LYS A 184 18.30 29.84 9.49
C LYS A 184 19.82 29.69 9.48
N GLN A 185 20.48 30.15 10.54
CA GLN A 185 21.93 29.99 10.71
C GLN A 185 22.34 28.50 10.71
N SER A 186 21.55 27.62 11.33
CA SER A 186 21.77 26.16 11.26
C SER A 186 21.70 25.68 9.81
N LEU A 187 20.60 25.93 9.09
CA LEU A 187 20.42 25.48 7.70
C LEU A 187 21.53 25.99 6.75
N GLU A 188 22.01 27.22 6.94
CA GLU A 188 23.13 27.78 6.18
C GLU A 188 24.47 27.09 6.49
N TRP A 189 24.71 26.67 7.75
CA TRP A 189 25.96 26.05 8.19
C TRP A 189 25.97 24.53 7.98
N ASP A 190 24.83 23.88 8.16
CA ASP A 190 24.58 22.46 7.95
C ASP A 190 24.49 22.10 6.44
N GLY A 191 24.69 23.07 5.55
CA GLY A 191 24.86 22.83 4.13
C GLY A 191 23.59 22.41 3.40
N LEU A 192 22.44 22.97 3.78
CA LEU A 192 21.17 22.83 3.05
C LEU A 192 21.36 23.12 1.55
N ARG A 193 20.77 22.28 0.70
CA ARG A 193 20.84 22.39 -0.77
C ARG A 193 19.51 22.69 -1.42
N GLN A 194 18.42 22.13 -0.92
CA GLN A 194 17.09 22.30 -1.48
C GLN A 194 16.03 22.05 -0.40
N ILE A 195 14.96 22.85 -0.41
CA ILE A 195 13.69 22.47 0.23
C ILE A 195 12.65 22.32 -0.88
N THR A 196 11.83 21.29 -0.78
CA THR A 196 10.59 21.16 -1.54
C THR A 196 9.46 20.89 -0.55
N GLY A 197 8.23 21.28 -0.89
CA GLY A 197 7.10 21.08 0.00
C GLY A 197 5.75 20.99 -0.70
N ARG A 198 4.77 20.41 -0.01
CA ARG A 198 3.37 20.35 -0.43
C ARG A 198 2.46 20.50 0.79
N GLY A 199 1.52 21.44 0.71
CA GLY A 199 0.48 21.65 1.72
C GLY A 199 -0.89 21.21 1.23
N TRP A 200 -1.71 20.66 2.12
CA TRP A 200 -3.13 20.43 1.87
C TRP A 200 -4.01 20.53 3.12
N THR A 201 -5.25 21.00 2.93
CA THR A 201 -6.33 20.95 3.93
C THR A 201 -7.35 19.87 3.53
N MET A 202 -7.65 18.96 4.45
CA MET A 202 -8.72 17.96 4.28
C MET A 202 -10.11 18.52 4.66
N PRO A 203 -11.22 17.94 4.14
CA PRO A 203 -12.58 18.40 4.43
C PRO A 203 -12.98 18.36 5.92
N ASP A 204 -12.24 17.61 6.74
CA ASP A 204 -12.42 17.46 8.18
C ASP A 204 -11.72 18.56 9.02
N GLY A 205 -11.09 19.53 8.34
CA GLY A 205 -10.33 20.64 8.93
C GLY A 205 -8.86 20.35 9.20
N THR A 206 -8.36 19.14 8.90
CA THR A 206 -6.94 18.79 9.15
C THR A 206 -6.05 19.40 8.07
N ARG A 207 -5.14 20.30 8.46
CA ARG A 207 -4.07 20.82 7.62
C ARG A 207 -2.85 19.89 7.71
N THR A 208 -2.23 19.62 6.58
CA THR A 208 -1.03 18.79 6.46
C THR A 208 0.00 19.51 5.61
N HIS A 209 1.18 19.77 6.16
CA HIS A 209 2.33 20.30 5.43
C HIS A 209 3.43 19.24 5.41
N VAL A 210 3.89 18.87 4.21
CA VAL A 210 5.02 17.95 4.03
C VAL A 210 6.17 18.73 3.39
N TYR A 211 7.33 18.69 4.03
CA TYR A 211 8.58 19.26 3.55
C TYR A 211 9.63 18.18 3.40
N LEU A 212 10.45 18.26 2.35
CA LEU A 212 11.69 17.48 2.23
C LEU A 212 12.85 18.47 2.09
N LEU A 213 13.82 18.37 3.00
CA LEU A 213 15.04 19.17 3.03
C LEU A 213 16.22 18.28 2.62
N ARG A 214 16.85 18.57 1.49
CA ARG A 214 18.09 17.92 1.05
C ARG A 214 19.30 18.71 1.56
N PHE A 215 20.18 18.03 2.28
CA PHE A 215 21.47 18.55 2.77
C PHE A 215 22.61 18.11 1.85
N HIS A 216 23.86 18.36 2.23
CA HIS A 216 25.03 17.96 1.42
C HIS A 216 25.42 16.47 1.59
N ALA A 217 25.11 15.88 2.74
CA ALA A 217 25.36 14.47 3.07
C ALA A 217 24.53 14.09 4.32
N SER A 218 24.39 12.79 4.60
CA SER A 218 23.57 12.28 5.71
C SER A 218 23.93 12.81 7.09
N GLY A 219 25.23 12.91 7.41
CA GLY A 219 25.71 13.44 8.70
C GLY A 219 25.37 14.92 8.98
N PHE A 220 24.80 15.64 8.00
CA PHE A 220 24.23 16.98 8.22
C PHE A 220 22.75 16.95 8.62
N VAL A 221 22.01 15.88 8.28
CA VAL A 221 20.63 15.69 8.76
C VAL A 221 20.64 15.50 10.29
N ASP A 222 21.61 14.72 10.80
CA ASP A 222 21.84 14.54 12.24
C ASP A 222 22.08 15.85 13.00
N ALA A 223 22.59 16.89 12.33
CA ALA A 223 22.92 18.17 12.95
C ALA A 223 21.67 19.05 13.18
N PHE A 224 20.69 18.99 12.28
CA PHE A 224 19.55 19.91 12.28
C PHE A 224 18.56 19.66 13.43
N LYS A 225 18.48 20.60 14.38
CA LYS A 225 17.60 20.55 15.56
C LYS A 225 16.26 21.27 15.40
N GLY A 226 15.72 21.27 14.19
CA GLY A 226 14.36 21.72 13.91
C GLY A 226 13.30 20.62 13.89
N CYS A 227 13.68 19.34 14.04
CA CYS A 227 12.77 18.20 14.00
C CYS A 227 13.02 17.22 15.16
N ASP A 228 12.95 17.72 16.40
CA ASP A 228 13.00 16.94 17.64
C ASP A 228 12.02 17.50 18.70
N THR A 229 11.99 16.95 19.92
CA THR A 229 11.06 17.39 20.99
C THR A 229 11.26 18.85 21.45
N ASN A 230 12.38 19.48 21.10
CA ASN A 230 12.69 20.89 21.36
C ASN A 230 12.33 21.79 20.17
N ALA A 231 11.78 21.24 19.07
CA ALA A 231 11.38 21.99 17.89
C ALA A 231 10.30 23.01 18.24
N ARG A 232 10.65 24.29 18.14
CA ARG A 232 9.78 25.41 18.52
C ARG A 232 8.87 25.80 17.37
N LEU A 233 7.90 24.95 17.07
CA LEU A 233 6.87 25.21 16.06
C LEU A 233 5.95 26.37 16.48
N ASN A 234 5.37 27.06 15.51
CA ASN A 234 4.53 28.22 15.69
C ASN A 234 3.17 27.81 16.30
N GLY A 235 2.76 28.47 17.39
CA GLY A 235 1.54 28.12 18.13
C GLY A 235 1.64 26.87 19.04
N VAL A 236 2.63 26.00 18.82
CA VAL A 236 2.84 24.77 19.59
C VAL A 236 3.49 25.08 20.94
N SER A 237 2.95 24.50 22.00
CA SER A 237 3.36 24.73 23.39
C SER A 237 4.53 23.86 23.84
N ALA A 238 4.48 22.54 23.59
CA ALA A 238 5.59 21.60 23.77
C ALA A 238 5.34 20.32 22.95
N LEU A 239 6.40 19.61 22.57
CA LEU A 239 6.32 18.32 21.87
C LEU A 239 6.78 17.16 22.77
N GLU A 240 5.99 16.09 22.79
CA GLU A 240 6.32 14.78 23.37
C GLU A 240 6.33 13.71 22.27
N LEU A 241 6.89 12.52 22.54
CA LEU A 241 6.80 11.40 21.59
C LEU A 241 5.35 10.89 21.51
N ASP A 242 4.93 10.43 20.33
CA ASP A 242 3.66 9.73 20.18
C ASP A 242 3.78 8.32 20.81
N ASP A 243 3.08 8.09 21.92
CA ASP A 243 3.09 6.82 22.67
C ASP A 243 2.63 5.63 21.82
N VAL A 244 1.66 5.84 20.91
CA VAL A 244 1.11 4.77 20.07
C VAL A 244 2.15 4.35 19.03
N TRP A 245 2.80 5.32 18.38
CA TRP A 245 3.93 5.05 17.49
C TRP A 245 5.09 4.36 18.22
N THR A 246 5.45 4.88 19.40
CA THR A 246 6.59 4.40 20.19
C THR A 246 6.37 2.97 20.69
N GLY A 247 5.15 2.64 21.14
CA GLY A 247 4.75 1.29 21.52
C GLY A 247 4.83 0.29 20.36
N VAL A 248 4.40 0.69 19.16
CA VAL A 248 4.52 -0.12 17.94
C VAL A 248 5.98 -0.32 17.51
N LYS A 249 6.79 0.75 17.43
CA LYS A 249 8.23 0.68 17.10
C LYS A 249 8.95 -0.28 18.07
N THR A 250 8.69 -0.15 19.38
CA THR A 250 9.26 -1.03 20.41
C THR A 250 8.82 -2.49 20.24
N THR A 251 7.55 -2.74 19.96
CA THR A 251 7.01 -4.10 19.78
C THR A 251 7.61 -4.78 18.54
N GLN A 252 7.74 -4.05 17.42
CA GLN A 252 8.38 -4.56 16.20
C GLN A 252 9.87 -4.87 16.42
N SER A 253 10.60 -3.98 17.10
CA SER A 253 12.01 -4.19 17.45
C SER A 253 12.25 -5.41 18.38
N ALA A 254 11.25 -5.81 19.17
CA ALA A 254 11.32 -7.02 20.00
C ALA A 254 11.01 -8.33 19.22
N ILE A 255 10.38 -8.24 18.04
CA ILE A 255 9.99 -9.39 17.21
C ILE A 255 11.08 -9.73 16.18
N VAL A 256 11.82 -8.73 15.69
CA VAL A 256 12.99 -8.95 14.82
C VAL A 256 14.20 -9.31 15.68
N PRO A 257 14.78 -10.53 15.58
CA PRO A 257 15.97 -10.87 16.34
C PRO A 257 17.14 -9.97 15.93
N LEU A 258 17.79 -9.34 16.93
CA LEU A 258 18.85 -8.36 16.75
C LEU A 258 19.90 -8.81 15.73
N ARG A 259 20.01 -8.08 14.62
CA ARG A 259 21.19 -8.16 13.75
C ARG A 259 22.41 -7.72 14.58
N PHE A 260 23.55 -8.38 14.34
CA PHE A 260 24.69 -8.47 15.25
C PHE A 260 25.03 -7.21 16.09
N PRO A 261 25.40 -7.35 17.38
CA PRO A 261 25.87 -6.21 18.18
C PRO A 261 27.11 -5.58 17.53
N GLY A 262 26.92 -4.37 16.98
CA GLY A 262 27.90 -3.69 16.13
C GLY A 262 27.33 -3.22 14.79
N SER A 263 26.29 -3.86 14.25
CA SER A 263 25.43 -3.21 13.25
C SER A 263 24.44 -2.30 13.98
N GLY A 264 24.74 -1.00 14.01
CA GLY A 264 23.72 0.02 14.27
C GLY A 264 22.68 0.02 13.14
N MET A 265 21.57 0.73 13.33
CA MET A 265 20.47 0.86 12.35
C MET A 265 20.80 1.76 11.14
N ALA A 266 22.09 1.96 10.84
CA ALA A 266 22.52 2.57 9.58
C ALA A 266 22.10 1.67 8.42
N GLY A 267 21.30 2.18 7.48
CA GLY A 267 20.53 1.39 6.52
C GLY A 267 19.03 1.24 6.81
N GLN A 268 18.45 2.01 7.74
CA GLN A 268 17.00 2.22 7.83
C GLN A 268 16.68 3.69 8.08
N SER A 269 15.65 4.21 7.40
CA SER A 269 15.16 5.58 7.62
C SER A 269 14.72 5.76 9.07
N GLU A 270 15.34 6.69 9.82
CA GLU A 270 14.94 6.97 11.21
C GLU A 270 13.62 7.76 11.19
N VAL A 271 12.54 7.04 11.55
CA VAL A 271 11.22 7.64 11.76
C VAL A 271 11.00 7.93 13.24
N SER A 272 10.86 9.21 13.56
CA SER A 272 10.48 9.72 14.89
C SER A 272 9.19 10.52 14.79
N VAL A 273 8.28 10.32 15.74
CA VAL A 273 6.92 10.86 15.68
C VAL A 273 6.58 11.52 17.01
N TYR A 274 6.12 12.76 16.93
CA TYR A 274 5.83 13.64 18.05
C TYR A 274 4.40 14.15 18.02
N GLN A 275 3.85 14.45 19.19
CA GLN A 275 2.57 15.12 19.36
C GLN A 275 2.71 16.33 20.26
N GLU A 276 1.85 17.33 20.07
CA GLU A 276 1.74 18.44 21.01
C GLU A 276 1.15 17.96 22.34
N VAL A 277 1.89 18.25 23.42
CA VAL A 277 1.41 18.13 24.80
C VAL A 277 0.16 18.99 24.93
N LYS A 278 -0.95 18.37 25.35
CA LYS A 278 -2.32 18.93 25.36
C LYS A 278 -2.39 20.48 25.36
N PRO A 279 -2.84 21.12 24.26
CA PRO A 279 -2.74 22.56 24.04
C PRO A 279 -3.14 23.42 25.25
N VAL A 280 -2.19 24.23 25.71
CA VAL A 280 -2.34 25.08 26.91
C VAL A 280 -3.01 26.42 26.58
N LEU A 281 -2.88 26.89 25.33
CA LEU A 281 -3.28 28.23 24.88
C LEU A 281 -4.07 28.24 23.55
N GLY A 282 -3.98 27.17 22.75
CA GLY A 282 -4.67 27.03 21.47
C GLY A 282 -5.87 26.10 21.55
N ASP A 283 -6.72 26.17 20.52
CA ASP A 283 -7.82 25.22 20.28
C ASP A 283 -7.53 24.27 19.09
N GLU A 284 -6.30 24.28 18.59
CA GLU A 284 -5.73 23.31 17.66
C GLU A 284 -4.66 22.46 18.35
N GLN A 285 -4.52 21.21 17.93
CA GLN A 285 -3.38 20.35 18.26
C GLN A 285 -2.50 20.20 17.01
N THR A 286 -1.18 20.12 17.20
CA THR A 286 -0.22 19.72 16.16
C THR A 286 0.40 18.34 16.43
N LYS A 287 0.69 17.57 15.38
CA LYS A 287 1.56 16.39 15.39
C LYS A 287 2.64 16.51 14.31
N VAL A 288 3.81 15.93 14.56
CA VAL A 288 5.02 16.09 13.73
C VAL A 288 5.71 14.75 13.50
N GLY A 289 5.85 14.35 12.23
CA GLY A 289 6.64 13.18 11.83
C GLY A 289 7.97 13.63 11.22
N CYS A 290 9.07 13.21 11.81
CA CYS A 290 10.43 13.45 11.32
C CYS A 290 10.97 12.15 10.68
N LEU A 291 11.48 12.28 9.45
CA LEU A 291 11.86 11.18 8.56
C LEU A 291 13.28 11.42 8.03
N GLN A 292 14.29 10.83 8.64
CA GLN A 292 15.67 10.92 8.14
C GLN A 292 15.94 9.74 7.21
N SER A 293 16.45 10.00 6.00
CA SER A 293 16.98 8.96 5.11
C SER A 293 18.09 9.54 4.24
N GLY A 294 19.31 9.01 4.36
CA GLY A 294 20.49 9.58 3.71
C GLY A 294 20.61 11.10 3.84
N ASP A 295 20.79 11.78 2.71
CA ASP A 295 20.90 13.24 2.57
C ASP A 295 19.60 14.02 2.79
N VAL A 296 18.47 13.36 3.04
CA VAL A 296 17.13 13.98 3.09
C VAL A 296 16.51 13.88 4.49
N LEU A 297 16.03 15.02 4.98
CA LEU A 297 15.07 15.09 6.08
C LEU A 297 13.66 15.38 5.52
N GLY A 298 12.76 14.43 5.67
CA GLY A 298 11.33 14.67 5.57
C GLY A 298 10.75 15.16 6.90
N MET A 299 9.85 16.14 6.83
CA MET A 299 9.05 16.60 7.96
C MET A 299 7.57 16.66 7.54
N VAL A 300 6.71 15.99 8.30
CA VAL A 300 5.25 15.96 8.13
C VAL A 300 4.62 16.65 9.34
N ILE A 301 4.14 17.88 9.16
CA ILE A 301 3.31 18.56 10.17
C ILE A 301 1.84 18.28 9.84
N GLN A 302 1.06 17.88 10.84
CA GLN A 302 -0.40 17.93 10.79
C GLN A 302 -0.95 18.76 11.94
N THR A 303 -1.85 19.71 11.63
CA THR A 303 -2.47 20.61 12.61
C THR A 303 -3.98 20.64 12.38
N ARG A 304 -4.75 20.56 13.47
CA ARG A 304 -6.21 20.56 13.41
C ARG A 304 -6.82 21.14 14.68
N LYS A 305 -7.88 21.93 14.52
CA LYS A 305 -8.82 22.28 15.60
C LYS A 305 -9.32 21.02 16.33
N GLY A 306 -9.19 21.00 17.66
CA GLY A 306 -9.47 19.82 18.48
C GLY A 306 -8.29 18.86 18.54
N GLU A 307 -8.40 17.71 17.87
CA GLU A 307 -7.42 16.61 17.94
C GLU A 307 -7.07 16.10 16.52
N VAL A 308 -5.78 15.93 16.26
CA VAL A 308 -5.26 15.32 15.02
C VAL A 308 -5.37 13.80 15.15
N ALA A 309 -6.24 13.20 14.34
CA ALA A 309 -6.49 11.76 14.39
C ALA A 309 -5.19 10.98 14.09
N PRO A 310 -4.77 10.02 14.94
CA PRO A 310 -3.48 9.37 14.79
C PRO A 310 -3.39 8.48 13.55
N VAL A 311 -4.50 7.88 13.08
CA VAL A 311 -4.50 6.97 11.92
C VAL A 311 -4.09 7.66 10.61
N PRO A 312 -4.75 8.74 10.13
CA PRO A 312 -4.35 9.41 8.89
C PRO A 312 -2.98 10.09 9.01
N PHE A 313 -2.61 10.54 10.22
CA PHE A 313 -1.29 11.08 10.50
C PHE A 313 -0.19 10.02 10.35
N HIS A 314 -0.30 8.88 11.05
CA HIS A 314 0.67 7.79 10.95
C HIS A 314 0.69 7.18 9.54
N GLN A 315 -0.45 7.11 8.85
CA GLN A 315 -0.51 6.75 7.43
C GLN A 315 0.32 7.71 6.56
N THR A 316 0.16 9.02 6.73
CA THR A 316 0.91 10.05 5.99
C THR A 316 2.42 9.91 6.22
N VAL A 317 2.85 9.70 7.47
CA VAL A 317 4.25 9.48 7.84
C VAL A 317 4.81 8.20 7.21
N ILE A 318 4.08 7.08 7.27
CA ILE A 318 4.49 5.80 6.66
C ILE A 318 4.61 5.92 5.14
N LEU A 319 3.63 6.50 4.47
CA LEU A 319 3.64 6.64 3.01
C LEU A 319 4.76 7.59 2.54
N GLN A 320 5.03 8.67 3.27
CA GLN A 320 6.18 9.53 2.97
C GLN A 320 7.51 8.84 3.25
N SER A 321 7.60 7.95 4.25
CA SER A 321 8.80 7.12 4.48
C SER A 321 9.05 6.11 3.35
N GLN A 322 8.00 5.57 2.72
CA GLN A 322 8.11 4.63 1.59
C GLN A 322 8.54 5.30 0.27
N LEU A 323 8.39 6.62 0.17
CA LEU A 323 8.96 7.42 -0.92
C LEU A 323 10.44 7.77 -0.69
N LEU A 324 10.98 7.54 0.51
CA LEU A 324 12.37 7.81 0.92
C LEU A 324 13.16 6.52 1.21
N SER A 325 12.85 5.42 0.51
CA SER A 325 13.52 4.10 0.67
C SER A 325 13.92 3.47 -0.66
#